data_AF-A0A520CBJ9-F1
#
_entry.id   AF-A0A520CBJ9-F1
#
_cell.length_a   1.000
_cell.length_b   1.000
_cell.length_c   1.000
_cell.angle_alpha   90.00
_cell.angle_beta   90.00
_cell.angle_gamma   90.00
#
_symmetry.space_group_name_H-M   'P 1'
#
loop_
_entity.id
_entity.type
_entity.pdbx_description
1 polymer ?
#
loop_
_entity_poly.entity_id
_entity_poly.type
_entity_poly.pdbx_seq_one_letter_code
_entity_poly.pdbx_strand_id
1 'polypeptide(L)'
;MQISYRASTCLFLLCGALTAQAGWFTVAGIAGDDRGDYVQVDPVTLRFDGALRWLDVRVSRAAERTSTEGVRFRSFQGVAEVDCSASTARYVSATFHAEPHFAGAPIARFDYPRDRVRPMAFRQIEGNVSARVVRAACAVEPPGSDPTPSGEGPVGPDRGSAR
;
A
#
# COMPACT_ATOMS: atom_id res chain seq x y z
N MET A 1 -25.96 -32.68 -56.26
CA MET A 1 -27.17 -32.24 -55.54
C MET A 1 -27.10 -32.78 -54.11
N GLN A 2 -27.06 -31.88 -53.13
CA GLN A 2 -27.25 -32.06 -51.67
C GLN A 2 -26.19 -32.87 -50.87
N ILE A 3 -25.34 -32.16 -50.12
CA ILE A 3 -24.82 -32.63 -48.83
C ILE A 3 -25.09 -31.53 -47.81
N SER A 4 -26.01 -31.84 -46.89
CA SER A 4 -26.43 -31.02 -45.77
C SER A 4 -25.42 -31.11 -44.63
N TYR A 5 -24.89 -30.00 -44.13
CA TYR A 5 -24.17 -29.96 -42.86
C TYR A 5 -24.97 -29.20 -41.81
N ARG A 6 -25.32 -29.93 -40.76
CA ARG A 6 -26.07 -29.47 -39.59
C ARG A 6 -25.14 -28.71 -38.64
N ALA A 7 -25.69 -27.60 -38.15
CA ALA A 7 -25.47 -26.92 -36.89
C ALA A 7 -24.29 -27.34 -35.99
N SER A 8 -23.44 -26.38 -35.65
CA SER A 8 -22.71 -26.37 -34.37
C SER A 8 -22.74 -24.95 -33.80
N THR A 9 -23.76 -24.70 -32.99
CA THR A 9 -23.87 -23.49 -32.16
C THR A 9 -22.92 -23.65 -30.98
N CYS A 10 -21.76 -23.00 -31.03
CA CYS A 10 -20.83 -22.93 -29.90
C CYS A 10 -21.30 -21.81 -28.95
N LEU A 11 -22.01 -22.19 -27.89
CA LEU A 11 -22.38 -21.31 -26.79
C LEU A 11 -21.10 -20.94 -26.01
N PHE A 12 -20.51 -19.77 -26.31
CA PHE A 12 -19.42 -19.21 -25.51
C PHE A 12 -19.97 -18.82 -24.13
N LEU A 13 -19.74 -19.70 -23.15
CA LEU A 13 -19.85 -19.38 -21.73
C LEU A 13 -18.82 -18.30 -21.38
N LEU A 14 -19.25 -17.04 -21.35
CA LEU A 14 -18.52 -15.97 -20.67
C LEU A 14 -18.56 -16.26 -19.16
N CYS A 15 -17.56 -16.98 -18.66
CA CYS A 15 -17.21 -16.94 -17.25
C CYS A 15 -16.67 -15.54 -16.93
N GLY A 16 -17.54 -14.65 -16.45
CA GLY A 16 -17.12 -13.40 -15.83
C GLY A 16 -16.31 -13.70 -14.58
N ALA A 17 -14.98 -13.63 -14.69
CA ALA A 17 -14.13 -13.61 -13.53
C ALA A 17 -14.44 -12.31 -12.76
N LEU A 18 -15.07 -12.43 -11.58
CA LEU A 18 -14.99 -11.37 -10.58
C LEU A 18 -13.51 -11.23 -10.24
N THR A 19 -12.84 -10.27 -10.86
CA THR A 19 -11.51 -9.87 -10.41
C THR A 19 -11.70 -9.21 -9.05
N ALA A 20 -11.25 -9.88 -7.98
CA ALA A 20 -11.00 -9.21 -6.73
C ALA A 20 -10.04 -8.06 -7.06
N GLN A 21 -10.55 -6.84 -7.02
CA GLN A 21 -9.79 -5.64 -7.39
C GLN A 21 -8.69 -5.47 -6.35
N ALA A 22 -7.49 -5.97 -6.64
CA ALA A 22 -6.34 -5.79 -5.77
C ALA A 22 -6.04 -4.27 -5.66
N GLY A 23 -6.19 -3.77 -4.43
CA GLY A 23 -6.44 -2.37 -4.08
C GLY A 23 -5.20 -1.51 -3.95
N TRP A 24 -4.43 -1.35 -5.01
CA TRP A 24 -3.33 -0.38 -5.02
C TRP A 24 -3.85 1.06 -5.06
N PHE A 25 -3.57 1.82 -4.00
CA PHE A 25 -3.94 3.24 -3.91
C PHE A 25 -2.75 4.14 -4.26
N THR A 26 -2.94 5.08 -5.19
CA THR A 26 -1.90 6.02 -5.64
C THR A 26 -1.78 7.20 -4.69
N VAL A 27 -0.63 7.29 -4.00
CA VAL A 27 -0.35 8.38 -3.05
C VAL A 27 0.43 9.54 -3.69
N ALA A 28 1.11 9.27 -4.81
CA ALA A 28 1.82 10.27 -5.60
C ALA A 28 1.94 9.82 -7.06
N GLY A 29 1.89 10.78 -7.99
CA GLY A 29 2.02 10.54 -9.43
C GLY A 29 0.75 9.96 -10.09
N ILE A 30 0.92 9.47 -11.32
CA ILE A 30 -0.14 8.86 -12.13
C ILE A 30 0.23 7.38 -12.32
N ALA A 31 -0.63 6.48 -11.85
CA ALA A 31 -0.39 5.05 -11.97
C ALA A 31 -0.41 4.62 -13.44
N GLY A 32 0.59 3.84 -13.86
CA GLY A 32 0.71 3.39 -15.24
C GLY A 32 1.33 4.42 -16.20
N ASP A 33 1.74 5.59 -15.73
CA ASP A 33 2.52 6.53 -16.54
C ASP A 33 4.02 6.18 -16.52
N ASP A 34 4.52 5.68 -17.65
CA ASP A 34 5.94 5.34 -17.85
C ASP A 34 6.89 6.56 -17.80
N ARG A 35 6.34 7.78 -17.96
CA ARG A 35 7.08 9.04 -17.99
C ARG A 35 7.13 9.74 -16.64
N GLY A 36 6.34 9.29 -15.67
CA GLY A 36 6.23 9.86 -14.33
C GLY A 36 6.75 8.94 -13.23
N ASP A 37 7.24 9.52 -12.15
CA ASP A 37 7.40 8.80 -10.89
C ASP A 37 6.01 8.62 -10.27
N TYR A 38 5.69 7.42 -9.76
CA TYR A 38 4.50 7.24 -8.95
C TYR A 38 4.74 6.25 -7.80
N VAL A 39 3.93 6.43 -6.76
CA VAL A 39 3.98 5.63 -5.53
C VAL A 39 2.58 5.11 -5.25
N GLN A 40 2.50 3.82 -4.94
CA GLN A 40 1.28 3.18 -4.51
C GLN A 40 1.49 2.42 -3.21
N VAL A 41 0.43 2.28 -2.45
CA VAL A 41 0.35 1.45 -1.25
C VAL A 41 -0.81 0.46 -1.41
N ASP A 42 -0.74 -0.69 -0.77
CA ASP A 42 -1.86 -1.64 -0.71
C ASP A 42 -2.49 -1.63 0.70
N PRO A 43 -3.63 -0.95 0.90
CA PRO A 43 -4.30 -0.89 2.20
C PRO A 43 -4.80 -2.26 2.69
N VAL A 44 -5.01 -3.23 1.80
CA VAL A 44 -5.51 -4.57 2.15
C VAL A 44 -4.42 -5.39 2.84
N THR A 45 -3.16 -5.07 2.60
CA THR A 45 -2.01 -5.70 3.26
C THR A 45 -1.70 -5.14 4.65
N LEU A 46 -2.49 -4.17 5.12
CA LEU A 46 -2.26 -3.51 6.39
C LEU A 46 -2.37 -4.51 7.56
N ARG A 47 -1.27 -4.67 8.31
CA ARG A 47 -1.19 -5.50 9.52
C ARG A 47 -0.85 -4.65 10.74
N PHE A 48 -1.33 -5.08 11.91
CA PHE A 48 -1.24 -4.35 13.17
C PHE A 48 -0.49 -5.18 14.23
N ASP A 49 0.41 -4.54 14.98
CA ASP A 49 1.00 -5.07 16.22
C ASP A 49 1.30 -3.89 17.16
N GLY A 50 0.46 -3.68 18.17
CA GLY A 50 0.57 -2.52 19.06
C GLY A 50 0.55 -1.19 18.28
N ALA A 51 1.64 -0.42 18.34
CA ALA A 51 1.83 0.83 17.59
C ALA A 51 2.48 0.63 16.20
N LEU A 52 2.87 -0.59 15.85
CA LEU A 52 3.50 -0.92 14.57
C LEU A 52 2.47 -1.33 13.54
N ARG A 53 2.65 -0.84 12.31
CA ARG A 53 1.81 -1.08 11.12
C ARG A 53 2.72 -1.63 10.02
N TRP A 54 2.28 -2.65 9.29
CA TRP A 54 2.97 -3.10 8.07
C TRP A 54 2.05 -2.99 6.88
N LEU A 55 2.58 -2.51 5.76
CA LEU A 55 1.84 -2.44 4.50
C LEU A 55 2.79 -2.56 3.31
N ASP A 56 2.27 -3.07 2.22
CA ASP A 56 2.97 -3.15 0.95
C ASP A 56 2.99 -1.78 0.27
N VAL A 57 4.16 -1.44 -0.26
CA VAL A 57 4.44 -0.20 -0.97
C VAL A 57 5.14 -0.54 -2.27
N ARG A 58 4.79 0.16 -3.33
CA ARG A 58 5.45 0.00 -4.62
C ARG A 58 5.71 1.34 -5.29
N VAL A 59 6.85 1.45 -5.96
CA VAL A 59 7.31 2.68 -6.59
C VAL A 59 7.81 2.40 -8.00
N SER A 60 7.29 3.13 -8.98
CA SER A 60 7.82 3.17 -10.33
C SER A 60 8.50 4.50 -10.59
N ARG A 61 9.53 4.48 -11.43
CA ARG A 61 10.37 5.64 -11.75
C ARG A 61 10.32 5.97 -13.23
N ALA A 62 10.28 7.27 -13.53
CA ALA A 62 10.42 7.81 -14.87
C ALA A 62 11.81 7.52 -15.47
N ALA A 63 12.85 7.44 -14.64
CA ALA A 63 14.22 7.14 -15.05
C ALA A 63 14.86 6.10 -14.14
N GLU A 64 15.87 5.41 -14.66
CA GLU A 64 16.64 4.44 -13.88
C GLU A 64 17.33 5.10 -12.68
N ARG A 65 17.39 4.35 -11.59
CA ARG A 65 18.09 4.73 -10.37
C ARG A 65 18.95 3.61 -9.83
N THR A 66 19.97 3.99 -9.07
CA THR A 66 20.75 3.05 -8.27
C THR A 66 20.27 3.08 -6.82
N SER A 67 19.98 1.91 -6.24
CA SER A 67 19.62 1.77 -4.83
C SER A 67 20.85 1.96 -3.93
N THR A 68 20.64 2.02 -2.61
CA THR A 68 21.75 2.05 -1.64
C THR A 68 22.59 0.77 -1.71
N GLU A 69 21.99 -0.34 -2.12
CA GLU A 69 22.60 -1.66 -2.32
C GLU A 69 23.31 -1.79 -3.67
N GLY A 70 23.32 -0.73 -4.50
CA GLY A 70 23.99 -0.74 -5.81
C GLY A 70 23.15 -1.34 -6.95
N VAL A 71 21.86 -1.61 -6.74
CA VAL A 71 20.99 -2.18 -7.79
C VAL A 71 20.49 -1.07 -8.70
N ARG A 72 20.68 -1.21 -10.01
CA ARG A 72 20.08 -0.34 -11.03
C ARG A 72 18.64 -0.81 -11.31
N PHE A 73 17.64 0.04 -11.08
CA PHE A 73 16.22 -0.32 -11.15
C PHE A 73 15.38 0.81 -11.75
N ARG A 74 14.21 0.48 -12.30
CA ARG A 74 13.14 1.44 -12.64
C ARG A 74 11.88 1.25 -11.82
N SER A 75 11.73 0.13 -11.11
CA SER A 75 10.66 0.00 -10.12
C SER A 75 11.04 -0.97 -8.99
N PHE A 76 10.35 -0.86 -7.86
CA PHE A 76 10.46 -1.81 -6.77
C PHE A 76 9.14 -1.97 -6.00
N GLN A 77 8.95 -3.16 -5.43
CA GLN A 77 7.90 -3.47 -4.46
C GLN A 77 8.56 -3.78 -3.12
N GLY A 78 7.98 -3.38 -2.01
CA GLY A 78 8.53 -3.66 -0.69
C GLY A 78 7.50 -3.61 0.40
N VAL A 79 7.87 -4.10 1.58
CA VAL A 79 7.05 -4.01 2.78
C VAL A 79 7.59 -2.87 3.64
N ALA A 80 6.71 -1.95 4.04
CA ALA A 80 7.03 -0.89 4.98
C ALA A 80 6.53 -1.26 6.38
N GLU A 81 7.36 -1.05 7.40
CA GLU A 81 6.98 -1.01 8.81
C GLU A 81 6.88 0.45 9.23
N VAL A 82 5.73 0.85 9.74
CA VAL A 82 5.43 2.18 10.25
C VAL A 82 5.33 2.07 11.77
N ASP A 83 6.08 2.92 12.47
CA ASP A 83 5.99 3.10 13.91
C ASP A 83 5.16 4.34 14.20
N CYS A 84 3.93 4.14 14.67
CA CYS A 84 3.00 5.22 14.97
C CYS A 84 3.34 5.97 16.26
N SER A 85 4.11 5.38 17.17
CA SER A 85 4.57 6.07 18.37
C SER A 85 5.67 7.08 18.05
N ALA A 86 6.58 6.72 17.15
CA ALA A 86 7.67 7.58 16.70
C ALA A 86 7.31 8.42 15.45
N SER A 87 6.17 8.16 14.81
CA SER A 87 5.80 8.73 13.51
C SER A 87 6.87 8.51 12.44
N THR A 88 7.47 7.32 12.41
CA THR A 88 8.52 6.96 11.44
C THR A 88 8.14 5.74 10.62
N ALA A 89 8.87 5.49 9.54
CA ALA A 89 8.69 4.29 8.74
C ALA A 89 10.01 3.82 8.12
N ARG A 90 10.15 2.50 7.97
CA ARG A 90 11.28 1.83 7.31
C ARG A 90 10.80 0.74 6.37
N TYR A 91 11.59 0.44 5.35
CA TYR A 91 11.42 -0.79 4.59
C TYR A 91 11.96 -1.98 5.39
N VAL A 92 11.21 -3.08 5.38
CA VAL A 92 11.64 -4.37 5.94
C VAL A 92 12.01 -5.37 4.85
N SER A 93 11.57 -5.14 3.61
CA SER A 93 12.02 -5.87 2.43
C SER A 93 11.85 -5.02 1.17
N ALA A 94 12.56 -5.37 0.10
CA ALA A 94 12.39 -4.79 -1.23
C ALA A 94 12.75 -5.79 -2.33
N THR A 95 11.94 -5.84 -3.39
CA THR A 95 12.14 -6.56 -4.63
C THR A 95 12.23 -5.55 -5.77
N PHE A 96 13.34 -5.58 -6.51
CA PHE A 96 13.67 -4.61 -7.56
C PHE A 96 13.47 -5.18 -8.95
N HIS A 97 13.10 -4.31 -9.89
CA HIS A 97 12.87 -4.62 -11.31
C HIS A 97 13.61 -3.61 -12.20
N ALA A 98 14.16 -4.09 -13.32
CA ALA A 98 14.81 -3.24 -14.32
C ALA A 98 13.81 -2.39 -15.10
N GLU A 99 12.57 -2.87 -15.23
CA GLU A 99 11.48 -2.22 -15.96
C GLU A 99 10.61 -1.35 -15.03
N PRO A 100 9.90 -0.35 -15.58
CA PRO A 100 8.89 0.39 -14.83
C PRO A 100 7.71 -0.52 -14.51
N HIS A 101 6.77 -0.03 -13.71
CA HIS A 101 5.50 -0.73 -13.47
C HIS A 101 5.63 -2.15 -12.91
N PHE A 102 6.74 -2.45 -12.23
CA PHE A 102 7.01 -3.76 -11.63
C PHE A 102 7.03 -4.90 -12.66
N ALA A 103 7.29 -4.55 -13.92
CA ALA A 103 7.35 -5.49 -15.02
C ALA A 103 8.69 -6.25 -15.04
N GLY A 104 8.71 -7.34 -15.80
CA GLY A 104 9.88 -8.20 -15.94
C GLY A 104 10.20 -9.01 -14.69
N ALA A 105 11.20 -9.89 -14.81
CA ALA A 105 11.68 -10.69 -13.70
C ALA A 105 12.36 -9.81 -12.63
N PRO A 106 12.21 -10.14 -11.33
CA PRO A 106 12.98 -9.49 -10.27
C PRO A 106 14.48 -9.62 -10.52
N ILE A 107 15.19 -8.49 -10.46
CA ILE A 107 16.65 -8.44 -10.62
C ILE A 107 17.39 -8.51 -9.28
N ALA A 108 16.70 -8.22 -8.18
CA ALA A 108 17.24 -8.36 -6.83
C ALA A 108 16.11 -8.39 -5.79
N ARG A 109 16.37 -9.03 -4.66
CA ARG A 109 15.51 -9.00 -3.47
C ARG A 109 16.37 -8.87 -2.21
N PHE A 110 15.93 -8.04 -1.27
CA PHE A 110 16.56 -7.84 0.01
C PHE A 110 15.54 -7.89 1.14
N ASP A 111 15.96 -8.46 2.26
CA ASP A 111 15.29 -8.35 3.55
C ASP A 111 16.14 -7.48 4.48
N TYR A 112 15.51 -6.56 5.19
CA TYR A 112 16.14 -5.55 6.04
C TYR A 112 15.81 -5.81 7.51
N PRO A 113 16.70 -6.51 8.25
CA PRO A 113 16.53 -6.74 9.67
C PRO A 113 16.57 -5.41 10.45
N ARG A 114 16.13 -5.44 11.72
CA ARG A 114 15.94 -4.22 12.54
C ARG A 114 17.23 -3.41 12.72
N ASP A 115 18.39 -4.05 12.72
CA ASP A 115 19.72 -3.43 12.82
C ASP A 115 20.20 -2.78 11.51
N ARG A 116 19.61 -3.15 10.36
CA ARG A 116 19.86 -2.53 9.05
C ARG A 116 18.69 -1.64 8.65
N VAL A 117 18.63 -0.46 9.25
CA VAL A 117 17.54 0.50 8.99
C VAL A 117 17.60 1.02 7.55
N ARG A 118 16.45 0.94 6.87
CA ARG A 118 16.19 1.54 5.56
C ARG A 118 14.99 2.48 5.66
N PRO A 119 15.18 3.78 5.91
CA PRO A 119 14.07 4.71 6.02
C PRO A 119 13.16 4.66 4.78
N MET A 120 11.85 4.71 4.99
CA MET A 120 10.88 4.82 3.91
C MET A 120 10.94 6.22 3.31
N ALA A 121 11.83 6.43 2.34
CA ALA A 121 12.07 7.73 1.72
C ALA A 121 11.81 7.68 0.21
N PHE A 122 10.80 8.41 -0.24
CA PHE A 122 10.47 8.57 -1.66
C PHE A 122 11.34 9.67 -2.29
N ARG A 123 12.64 9.40 -2.41
CA ARG A 123 13.63 10.39 -2.87
C ARG A 123 13.28 10.93 -4.26
N GLN A 124 13.32 12.25 -4.42
CA GLN A 124 13.02 12.97 -5.67
C GLN A 124 11.57 12.80 -6.14
N ILE A 125 10.64 12.47 -5.24
CA ILE A 125 9.19 12.54 -5.47
C ILE A 125 8.65 13.65 -4.57
N GLU A 126 7.93 14.60 -5.14
CA GLU A 126 7.46 15.79 -4.45
C GLU A 126 6.30 15.51 -3.48
N GLY A 127 6.07 16.43 -2.53
CA GLY A 127 4.86 16.44 -1.70
C GLY A 127 4.90 15.55 -0.44
N ASN A 128 6.07 15.40 0.19
CA ASN A 128 6.27 14.71 1.48
C ASN A 128 5.47 13.39 1.59
N VAL A 129 5.64 12.53 0.56
CA VAL A 129 4.85 11.31 0.39
C VAL A 129 4.99 10.38 1.59
N SER A 130 6.20 10.28 2.17
CA SER A 130 6.47 9.41 3.32
C SER A 130 5.60 9.78 4.52
N ALA A 131 5.54 11.08 4.87
CA ALA A 131 4.73 11.51 6.00
C ALA A 131 3.22 11.32 5.75
N ARG A 132 2.77 11.43 4.48
CA ARG A 132 1.37 11.14 4.12
C ARG A 132 1.04 9.67 4.35
N VAL A 133 1.90 8.76 3.92
CA VAL A 133 1.73 7.31 4.16
C VAL A 133 1.74 7.00 5.66
N VAL A 134 2.70 7.55 6.42
CA VAL A 134 2.76 7.36 7.88
C VAL A 134 1.47 7.82 8.55
N ARG A 135 1.00 9.04 8.27
CA ARG A 135 -0.25 9.56 8.86
C ARG A 135 -1.45 8.71 8.50
N ALA A 136 -1.56 8.29 7.24
CA ALA A 136 -2.67 7.45 6.79
C ALA A 136 -2.67 6.09 7.49
N ALA A 137 -1.52 5.42 7.58
CA ALA A 137 -1.39 4.13 8.26
C ALA A 137 -1.71 4.22 9.76
N CYS A 138 -1.34 5.31 10.42
CA CYS A 138 -1.57 5.50 11.85
C CYS A 138 -2.97 5.98 12.21
N ALA A 139 -3.73 6.51 11.25
CA ALA A 139 -5.13 6.91 11.45
C ALA A 139 -6.10 5.71 11.37
N VAL A 140 -5.65 4.57 10.87
CA VAL A 140 -6.49 3.36 10.81
C VAL A 140 -6.41 2.63 12.15
N GLU A 141 -7.58 2.43 12.76
CA GLU A 141 -7.70 1.64 13.97
C GLU A 141 -7.65 0.13 13.65
N PRO A 142 -7.03 -0.69 14.51
CA PRO A 142 -7.08 -2.13 14.35
C PRO A 142 -8.53 -2.64 14.41
N PRO A 143 -8.92 -3.62 13.56
CA PRO A 143 -10.23 -4.23 13.68
C PRO A 143 -10.42 -4.84 15.08
N GLY A 144 -11.50 -4.46 15.76
CA GLY A 144 -11.80 -4.93 17.11
C GLY A 144 -11.29 -4.03 18.25
N SER A 145 -10.79 -2.82 17.97
CA SER A 145 -10.69 -1.78 19.00
C SER A 145 -12.10 -1.26 19.32
N ASP A 146 -12.64 -1.60 20.50
CA ASP A 146 -13.87 -0.98 20.97
C ASP A 146 -13.68 0.54 21.06
N PRO A 147 -14.61 1.35 20.48
CA PRO A 147 -14.57 2.79 20.67
C PRO A 147 -14.86 3.04 22.16
N THR A 148 -13.82 3.32 22.94
CA THR A 148 -14.02 3.81 24.30
C THR A 148 -14.77 5.14 24.19
N PRO A 149 -16.00 5.28 24.70
CA PRO A 149 -16.72 6.54 24.64
C PRO A 149 -15.90 7.54 25.45
N SER A 150 -15.39 8.56 24.76
CA SER A 150 -14.64 9.64 25.37
C SER A 150 -15.59 10.44 26.27
N GLY A 151 -15.57 10.13 27.56
CA GLY A 151 -15.98 11.02 28.64
C GLY A 151 -17.46 11.38 28.71
N GLU A 152 -18.26 10.50 29.30
CA GLU A 152 -19.40 10.98 30.10
C GLU A 152 -18.82 11.59 31.39
N GLY A 153 -18.67 12.92 31.41
CA GLY A 153 -18.34 13.65 32.63
C GLY A 153 -19.44 13.42 33.68
N PRO A 154 -19.11 13.37 34.98
CA PRO A 154 -20.12 13.15 36.01
C PRO A 154 -21.15 14.29 35.97
N VAL A 155 -22.40 13.96 35.63
CA VAL A 155 -23.56 14.82 35.86
C VAL A 155 -23.62 15.09 37.36
N GLY A 156 -23.25 16.32 37.74
CA GLY A 156 -23.28 16.78 39.12
C GLY A 156 -24.72 16.77 39.67
N PRO A 157 -24.90 16.51 40.98
CA PRO A 157 -26.23 16.46 41.56
C PRO A 157 -26.90 17.83 41.48
N ASP A 158 -28.07 17.86 40.84
CA ASP A 158 -28.97 18.99 40.77
C ASP A 158 -29.38 19.43 42.19
N ARG A 159 -28.72 20.48 42.69
CA ARG A 159 -29.10 21.13 43.96
C ARG A 159 -30.27 22.07 43.67
N GLY A 160 -31.46 21.53 43.89
CA GLY A 160 -32.74 22.13 44.26
C GLY A 160 -32.99 23.63 44.14
N SER A 161 -34.25 23.96 43.86
CA SER A 161 -34.93 25.00 44.65
C SER A 161 -36.43 24.74 44.71
N ALA A 162 -36.90 24.49 45.93
CA ALA A 162 -38.29 24.68 46.31
C ALA A 162 -38.68 26.16 46.16
N ARG A 163 -39.90 26.41 45.68
CA ARG A 163 -40.85 27.40 46.23
C ARG A 163 -42.22 27.21 45.61
#